data_AF-A0A7V2TW77-F1
#
_entry.id   AF-A0A7V2TW77-F1
#
_cell.length_a   1.000
_cell.length_b   1.000
_cell.length_c   1.000
_cell.angle_alpha   90.00
_cell.angle_beta   90.00
_cell.angle_gamma   90.00
#
_symmetry.space_group_name_H-M   'P 1'
#
loop_
_entity.id
_entity.type
_entity.pdbx_description
1 polymer ?
#
loop_
_entity_poly.entity_id
_entity_poly.type
_entity_poly.pdbx_seq_one_letter_code
_entity_poly.pdbx_strand_id
1 'polypeptide(L)'
;MRILVTNDDGIQSRGILALAGALERIAEVWVVAPDRERSAVSHALTMGRPLRKKRIQALGSRYFAVNGTPTDCVLLGAHKILPGRPDLLVSGVNKGENLGDDISYSGTVSAAIEGTILGIPSFAISLVARKNFDFRPAAAFAVRLARNLLRHGLPKNTFLNVNVPAGKGRRSYRITRMGKRIYGDSVREMRDPWGKKYYLIGGNDPGYADTEDSDFRAIARGSILGFFLGVIPGGGALLGSFMSYAVEKRISREPHTFGQGNIRGVAGPESANNSGAGGAFVPLLTLGIPCNVIMAILMGGLMIHGVEPGPRLIPDHPQVFFGVVGSMYLGNIMLLIINLPLIGIWVRLLKLRYSLLFP
;
A
#
# COMPACT_ATOMS: atom_id res chain seq x y z
N MET A 1 -14.37 -26.49 -17.88
CA MET A 1 -13.88 -25.35 -17.09
C MET A 1 -14.90 -24.22 -17.19
N ARG A 2 -15.22 -23.58 -16.08
CA ARG A 2 -16.19 -22.49 -15.97
C ARG A 2 -15.49 -21.23 -15.48
N ILE A 3 -15.73 -20.11 -16.16
CA ILE A 3 -15.20 -18.81 -15.77
C ILE A 3 -16.36 -17.91 -15.36
N LEU A 4 -16.29 -17.34 -14.16
CA LEU A 4 -17.19 -16.28 -13.71
C LEU A 4 -16.59 -14.92 -14.11
N VAL A 5 -17.33 -14.15 -14.90
CA VAL A 5 -16.93 -12.81 -15.34
C VAL A 5 -17.85 -11.77 -14.70
N THR A 6 -17.25 -10.70 -14.15
CA THR A 6 -17.96 -9.58 -13.53
C THR A 6 -17.24 -8.25 -13.80
N ASN A 7 -17.82 -7.13 -13.37
CA ASN A 7 -17.22 -5.80 -13.40
C ASN A 7 -17.97 -4.84 -12.45
N ASP A 8 -17.55 -3.58 -12.42
CA ASP A 8 -18.24 -2.45 -11.78
C ASP A 8 -18.90 -1.46 -12.76
N ASP A 9 -18.50 -1.43 -14.04
CA ASP A 9 -19.19 -0.62 -15.08
C ASP A 9 -20.63 -1.09 -15.40
N GLY A 10 -20.99 -2.31 -15.00
CA GLY A 10 -22.28 -2.94 -15.25
C GLY A 10 -22.32 -3.87 -16.48
N ILE A 11 -23.40 -4.66 -16.55
CA ILE A 11 -23.57 -5.79 -17.50
C ILE A 11 -23.55 -5.41 -18.98
N GLN A 12 -23.86 -4.15 -19.32
CA GLN A 12 -23.89 -3.65 -20.70
C GLN A 12 -22.57 -2.98 -21.12
N SER A 13 -21.56 -2.92 -20.24
CA SER A 13 -20.29 -2.27 -20.56
C SER A 13 -19.58 -2.98 -21.72
N ARG A 14 -19.03 -2.19 -22.65
CA ARG A 14 -18.21 -2.72 -23.75
C ARG A 14 -17.01 -3.54 -23.26
N GLY A 15 -16.47 -3.20 -22.08
CA GLY A 15 -15.32 -3.89 -21.49
C GLY A 15 -15.64 -5.32 -21.08
N ILE A 16 -16.75 -5.55 -20.36
CA ILE A 16 -17.16 -6.89 -19.93
C ILE A 16 -17.62 -7.76 -21.09
N LEU A 17 -18.30 -7.18 -22.09
CA LEU A 17 -18.72 -7.90 -23.29
C LEU A 17 -17.50 -8.35 -24.13
N ALA A 18 -16.50 -7.49 -24.30
CA ALA A 18 -15.27 -7.83 -24.99
C ALA A 18 -14.48 -8.92 -24.24
N LEU A 19 -14.43 -8.84 -22.91
CA LEU A 19 -13.78 -9.83 -22.07
C LEU A 19 -14.47 -11.19 -22.15
N ALA A 20 -15.79 -11.23 -21.95
CA ALA A 20 -16.58 -12.45 -22.00
C ALA A 20 -16.47 -13.14 -23.37
N GLY A 21 -16.64 -12.37 -24.46
CA GLY A 21 -16.51 -12.91 -25.82
C GLY A 21 -15.12 -13.49 -26.11
N ALA A 22 -14.06 -12.91 -25.56
CA ALA A 22 -12.70 -13.46 -25.71
C ALA A 22 -12.49 -14.75 -24.89
N LEU A 23 -13.02 -14.80 -23.67
CA LEU A 23 -12.88 -15.94 -22.75
C LEU A 23 -13.74 -17.14 -23.15
N GLU A 24 -14.87 -16.95 -23.85
CA GLU A 24 -15.70 -18.05 -24.39
C GLU A 24 -14.91 -18.96 -25.34
N ARG A 25 -13.78 -18.49 -25.88
CA ARG A 25 -12.89 -19.30 -26.74
C ARG A 25 -12.12 -20.38 -25.98
N ILE A 26 -12.11 -20.36 -24.64
CA ILE A 26 -11.29 -21.26 -23.82
C ILE A 26 -12.05 -21.99 -22.72
N ALA A 27 -13.23 -21.52 -22.34
CA ALA A 27 -14.02 -22.07 -21.25
C ALA A 27 -15.49 -21.63 -21.36
N GLU A 28 -16.36 -22.28 -20.59
CA GLU A 28 -17.75 -21.88 -20.44
C GLU A 28 -17.84 -20.60 -19.59
N VAL A 29 -18.25 -19.48 -20.20
CA VAL A 29 -18.29 -18.18 -19.49
C VAL A 29 -19.69 -17.89 -18.94
N TRP A 30 -19.73 -17.52 -17.66
CA TRP A 30 -20.91 -17.00 -16.98
C TRP A 30 -20.68 -15.55 -16.59
N VAL A 31 -21.53 -14.65 -17.07
CA VAL A 31 -21.40 -13.22 -16.81
C VAL A 31 -22.43 -12.80 -15.78
N VAL A 32 -21.97 -12.34 -14.62
CA VAL A 32 -22.82 -11.82 -13.54
C VAL A 32 -22.28 -10.46 -13.14
N ALA A 33 -23.03 -9.40 -13.41
CA ALA A 33 -22.57 -8.04 -13.20
C ALA A 33 -23.70 -7.12 -12.73
N PRO A 34 -23.36 -5.93 -12.18
CA PRO A 34 -24.35 -4.95 -11.76
C PRO A 34 -25.30 -4.55 -12.89
N ASP A 35 -26.55 -4.23 -12.55
CA ASP A 35 -27.58 -3.72 -13.47
C ASP A 35 -27.27 -2.33 -14.04
N ARG A 36 -26.42 -1.57 -13.35
CA ARG A 36 -25.96 -0.22 -13.68
C ARG A 36 -24.52 -0.02 -13.22
N GLU A 37 -23.89 1.05 -13.67
CA GLU A 37 -22.55 1.43 -13.22
C GLU A 37 -22.51 1.64 -11.69
N ARG A 38 -21.50 1.06 -11.05
CA ARG A 38 -21.24 1.05 -9.61
C ARG A 38 -19.78 1.46 -9.32
N SER A 39 -19.33 2.53 -9.96
CA SER A 39 -18.00 3.11 -9.75
C SER A 39 -17.85 3.64 -8.31
N ALA A 40 -16.68 3.41 -7.70
CA ALA A 40 -16.32 3.83 -6.34
C ALA A 40 -17.17 3.24 -5.18
N VAL A 41 -17.79 2.08 -5.38
CA VAL A 41 -18.60 1.42 -4.33
C VAL A 41 -17.75 0.53 -3.40
N SER A 42 -16.42 0.46 -3.61
CA SER A 42 -15.46 -0.32 -2.81
C SER A 42 -15.95 -1.78 -2.60
N HIS A 43 -15.54 -2.39 -1.49
CA HIS A 43 -15.83 -3.75 -1.05
C HIS A 43 -17.22 -3.93 -0.41
N ALA A 44 -18.20 -3.11 -0.79
CA ALA A 44 -19.50 -3.14 -0.12
C ALA A 44 -20.31 -4.41 -0.44
N LEU A 45 -20.97 -4.95 0.57
CA LEU A 45 -21.98 -6.01 0.47
C LEU A 45 -23.36 -5.45 0.77
N THR A 46 -24.37 -5.85 -0.01
CA THR A 46 -25.74 -5.40 0.22
C THR A 46 -26.42 -6.21 1.32
N MET A 47 -26.57 -5.61 2.51
CA MET A 47 -27.27 -6.24 3.66
C MET A 47 -28.68 -5.67 3.91
N GLY A 48 -28.92 -4.40 3.55
CA GLY A 48 -30.16 -3.69 3.91
C GLY A 48 -31.34 -3.81 2.92
N ARG A 49 -31.20 -4.58 1.84
CA ARG A 49 -32.26 -4.80 0.84
C ARG A 49 -32.07 -6.11 0.09
N PRO A 50 -33.14 -6.73 -0.43
CA PRO A 50 -33.02 -7.98 -1.18
C PRO A 50 -32.29 -7.80 -2.51
N LEU A 51 -31.37 -8.73 -2.80
CA LEU A 51 -30.74 -8.86 -4.10
C LEU A 51 -31.65 -9.61 -5.08
N ARG A 52 -31.70 -9.14 -6.32
CA ARG A 52 -32.50 -9.68 -7.41
C ARG A 52 -31.60 -9.88 -8.63
N LYS A 53 -31.71 -11.06 -9.23
CA LYS A 53 -31.07 -11.38 -10.52
C LYS A 53 -32.07 -11.24 -11.66
N LYS A 54 -31.63 -10.70 -12.79
CA LYS A 54 -32.37 -10.63 -14.05
C LYS A 54 -31.50 -11.21 -15.16
N ARG A 55 -32.00 -12.20 -15.89
CA ARG A 55 -31.30 -12.72 -17.07
C ARG A 55 -31.43 -11.74 -18.24
N ILE A 56 -30.33 -11.43 -18.91
CA ILE A 56 -30.32 -10.54 -20.08
C ILE A 56 -30.31 -11.40 -21.34
N GLN A 57 -31.49 -11.83 -21.79
CA GLN A 57 -31.65 -12.75 -22.91
C GLN A 57 -31.00 -12.25 -24.20
N ALA A 58 -31.00 -10.93 -24.44
CA ALA A 58 -30.39 -10.30 -25.62
C ALA A 58 -28.86 -10.50 -25.70
N LEU A 59 -28.18 -10.76 -24.58
CA LEU A 59 -26.74 -11.03 -24.55
C LEU A 59 -26.41 -12.53 -24.55
N GLY A 60 -27.37 -13.37 -24.19
CA GLY A 60 -27.24 -14.83 -24.18
C GLY A 60 -27.79 -15.48 -22.91
N SER A 61 -27.77 -16.81 -22.87
CA SER A 61 -28.36 -17.60 -21.78
C SER A 61 -27.61 -17.49 -20.45
N ARG A 62 -26.32 -17.12 -20.48
CA ARG A 62 -25.40 -17.05 -19.33
C ARG A 62 -25.10 -15.62 -18.84
N TYR A 63 -25.93 -14.64 -19.23
CA TYR A 63 -25.77 -13.23 -18.83
C TYR A 63 -26.82 -12.84 -17.79
N PHE A 64 -26.37 -12.40 -16.61
CA PHE A 64 -27.21 -12.03 -15.49
C PHE A 64 -26.83 -10.66 -14.94
N ALA A 65 -27.82 -9.78 -14.85
CA ALA A 65 -27.73 -8.51 -14.14
C ALA A 65 -28.18 -8.70 -12.70
N VAL A 66 -27.47 -8.08 -11.75
CA VAL A 66 -27.81 -8.07 -10.32
C VAL A 66 -27.96 -6.64 -9.85
N ASN A 67 -29.00 -6.34 -9.06
CA ASN A 67 -29.22 -5.02 -8.48
C ASN A 67 -28.30 -4.72 -7.26
N GLY A 68 -27.05 -5.18 -7.28
CA GLY A 68 -26.09 -5.15 -6.17
C GLY A 68 -24.74 -4.56 -6.56
N THR A 69 -23.73 -4.81 -5.73
CA THR A 69 -22.32 -4.45 -5.97
C THR A 69 -21.62 -5.54 -6.79
N PRO A 70 -20.39 -5.30 -7.29
CA PRO A 70 -19.57 -6.34 -7.92
C PRO A 70 -19.35 -7.55 -6.99
N THR A 71 -19.15 -7.31 -5.70
CA THR A 71 -19.01 -8.35 -4.66
C THR A 71 -20.29 -9.19 -4.54
N ASP A 72 -21.46 -8.56 -4.52
CA ASP A 72 -22.75 -9.27 -4.52
C ASP A 72 -22.91 -10.15 -5.78
N CYS A 73 -22.41 -9.67 -6.93
CA CYS A 73 -22.42 -10.42 -8.19
C CYS A 73 -21.55 -11.68 -8.11
N VAL A 74 -20.38 -11.58 -7.47
CA VAL A 74 -19.49 -12.73 -7.23
C VAL A 74 -20.17 -13.77 -6.35
N LEU A 75 -20.73 -13.34 -5.21
CA LEU A 75 -21.41 -14.24 -4.27
C LEU A 75 -22.61 -14.95 -4.92
N LEU A 76 -23.52 -14.19 -5.55
CA LEU A 76 -24.66 -14.77 -6.24
C LEU A 76 -24.26 -15.64 -7.42
N GLY A 77 -23.23 -15.20 -8.15
CA GLY A 77 -22.60 -15.96 -9.22
C GLY A 77 -22.19 -17.35 -8.75
N ALA A 78 -21.26 -17.39 -7.80
CA ALA A 78 -20.65 -18.61 -7.30
C ALA A 78 -21.63 -19.55 -6.59
N HIS A 79 -22.63 -19.02 -5.86
CA HIS A 79 -23.50 -19.84 -5.02
C HIS A 79 -24.90 -20.13 -5.57
N LYS A 80 -25.45 -19.29 -6.47
CA LYS A 80 -26.89 -19.36 -6.85
C LYS A 80 -27.18 -19.22 -8.34
N ILE A 81 -26.21 -18.80 -9.16
CA ILE A 81 -26.41 -18.61 -10.61
C ILE A 81 -25.69 -19.69 -11.39
N LEU A 82 -24.43 -19.94 -11.07
CA LEU A 82 -23.67 -20.98 -11.73
C LEU A 82 -24.14 -22.37 -11.26
N PRO A 83 -24.14 -23.38 -12.13
CA PRO A 83 -24.53 -24.76 -11.77
C PRO A 83 -23.50 -25.45 -10.87
N GLY A 84 -22.31 -24.86 -10.69
CA GLY A 84 -21.27 -25.33 -9.78
C GLY A 84 -20.18 -24.27 -9.60
N ARG A 85 -19.21 -24.57 -8.72
CA ARG A 85 -18.12 -23.64 -8.42
C ARG A 85 -17.33 -23.27 -9.69
N PRO A 86 -17.04 -21.98 -9.94
CA PRO A 86 -16.20 -21.56 -11.05
C PRO A 86 -14.73 -21.98 -10.81
N ASP A 87 -14.02 -22.27 -11.90
CA ASP A 87 -12.58 -22.59 -11.87
C ASP A 87 -11.71 -21.33 -11.84
N LEU A 88 -12.26 -20.21 -12.31
CA LEU A 88 -11.58 -18.91 -12.38
C LEU A 88 -12.61 -17.80 -12.31
N LEU A 89 -12.27 -16.72 -11.63
CA LEU A 89 -13.03 -15.47 -11.64
C LEU A 89 -12.21 -14.36 -12.31
N VAL A 90 -12.85 -13.62 -13.20
CA VAL A 90 -12.25 -12.49 -13.90
C VAL A 90 -13.11 -11.25 -13.76
N SER A 91 -12.55 -10.19 -13.20
CA SER A 91 -13.24 -8.91 -13.05
C SER A 91 -12.69 -7.88 -14.04
N GLY A 92 -13.53 -7.33 -14.91
CA GLY A 92 -13.15 -6.31 -15.89
C GLY A 92 -13.84 -6.46 -17.26
N VAL A 93 -13.28 -5.91 -18.35
CA VAL A 93 -12.15 -4.97 -18.37
C VAL A 93 -12.63 -3.59 -17.91
N ASN A 94 -12.06 -3.07 -16.83
CA ASN A 94 -12.39 -1.74 -16.32
C ASN A 94 -11.93 -0.62 -17.26
N LYS A 95 -12.70 0.47 -17.31
CA LYS A 95 -12.29 1.72 -17.98
C LYS A 95 -11.43 2.55 -17.05
N GLY A 96 -10.14 2.65 -17.36
CA GLY A 96 -9.18 3.37 -16.53
C GLY A 96 -8.43 2.43 -15.59
N GLU A 97 -7.27 2.92 -15.16
CA GLU A 97 -6.33 2.18 -14.35
C GLU A 97 -6.80 1.97 -12.90
N ASN A 98 -6.46 0.82 -12.32
CA ASN A 98 -6.60 0.55 -10.89
C ASN A 98 -5.20 0.39 -10.31
N LEU A 99 -4.58 1.53 -9.94
CA LEU A 99 -3.19 1.62 -9.50
C LEU A 99 -3.07 2.24 -8.11
N GLY A 100 -2.15 1.68 -7.33
CA GLY A 100 -1.87 2.13 -5.97
C GLY A 100 -3.10 2.11 -5.07
N ASP A 101 -3.25 3.11 -4.19
CA ASP A 101 -4.27 3.12 -3.14
C ASP A 101 -5.72 3.13 -3.66
N ASP A 102 -5.95 3.52 -4.93
CA ASP A 102 -7.27 3.41 -5.59
C ASP A 102 -7.80 1.99 -5.64
N ILE A 103 -6.92 0.99 -5.56
CA ILE A 103 -7.31 -0.41 -5.51
C ILE A 103 -8.32 -0.66 -4.37
N SER A 104 -8.18 0.05 -3.24
CA SER A 104 -9.06 -0.08 -2.08
C SER A 104 -10.50 0.39 -2.34
N TYR A 105 -10.72 1.26 -3.33
CA TYR A 105 -12.04 1.78 -3.71
C TYR A 105 -12.57 1.17 -5.01
N SER A 106 -11.76 0.39 -5.71
CA SER A 106 -12.07 -0.21 -7.00
C SER A 106 -13.07 -1.36 -6.87
N GLY A 107 -14.24 -1.23 -7.50
CA GLY A 107 -15.21 -2.32 -7.56
C GLY A 107 -14.72 -3.51 -8.38
N THR A 108 -13.98 -3.24 -9.47
CA THR A 108 -13.32 -4.27 -10.27
C THR A 108 -12.35 -5.09 -9.41
N VAL A 109 -11.48 -4.46 -8.63
CA VAL A 109 -10.53 -5.21 -7.78
C VAL A 109 -11.26 -5.89 -6.61
N SER A 110 -12.29 -5.25 -6.06
CA SER A 110 -13.07 -5.80 -4.96
C SER A 110 -13.69 -7.15 -5.29
N ALA A 111 -14.19 -7.31 -6.51
CA ALA A 111 -14.71 -8.60 -6.99
C ALA A 111 -13.63 -9.70 -7.08
N ALA A 112 -12.39 -9.36 -7.47
CA ALA A 112 -11.29 -10.33 -7.52
C ALA A 112 -10.83 -10.77 -6.13
N ILE A 113 -10.82 -9.84 -5.17
CA ILE A 113 -10.57 -10.15 -3.76
C ILE A 113 -11.69 -11.06 -3.22
N GLU A 114 -12.96 -10.78 -3.52
CA GLU A 114 -14.08 -11.64 -3.11
C GLU A 114 -13.94 -13.06 -3.65
N GLY A 115 -13.60 -13.21 -4.93
CA GLY A 115 -13.33 -14.53 -5.52
C GLY A 115 -12.22 -15.28 -4.76
N THR A 116 -11.18 -14.56 -4.34
CA THR A 116 -10.07 -15.14 -3.56
C THR A 116 -10.50 -15.57 -2.16
N ILE A 117 -11.36 -14.81 -1.49
CA ILE A 117 -11.97 -15.16 -0.20
C ILE A 117 -12.76 -16.46 -0.33
N LEU A 118 -13.50 -16.63 -1.44
CA LEU A 118 -14.21 -17.87 -1.78
C LEU A 118 -13.28 -19.01 -2.24
N GLY A 119 -11.96 -18.80 -2.21
CA GLY A 119 -10.94 -19.76 -2.64
C GLY A 119 -10.92 -20.04 -4.15
N ILE A 120 -11.48 -19.14 -4.96
CA ILE A 120 -11.49 -19.21 -6.43
C ILE A 120 -10.29 -18.42 -6.95
N PRO A 121 -9.41 -19.01 -7.79
CA PRO A 121 -8.36 -18.26 -8.47
C PRO A 121 -8.95 -17.05 -9.20
N SER A 122 -8.41 -15.86 -8.95
CA SER A 122 -9.05 -14.62 -9.36
C SER A 122 -8.06 -13.61 -9.93
N PHE A 123 -8.50 -12.84 -10.92
CA PHE A 123 -7.78 -11.64 -11.33
C PHE A 123 -8.71 -10.50 -11.77
N ALA A 124 -8.26 -9.28 -11.49
CA ALA A 124 -8.86 -8.03 -11.97
C ALA A 124 -8.06 -7.52 -13.17
N ILE A 125 -8.74 -6.97 -14.17
CA ILE A 125 -8.11 -6.41 -15.35
C ILE A 125 -8.70 -5.05 -15.75
N SER A 126 -7.80 -4.10 -15.99
CA SER A 126 -8.10 -2.70 -16.30
C SER A 126 -7.37 -2.24 -17.56
N LEU A 127 -8.01 -1.38 -18.35
CA LEU A 127 -7.40 -0.73 -19.50
C LEU A 127 -6.95 0.70 -19.13
N VAL A 128 -5.65 0.95 -19.17
CA VAL A 128 -5.04 2.25 -18.89
C VAL A 128 -5.17 3.13 -20.14
N ALA A 129 -6.24 3.91 -20.18
CA ALA A 129 -6.55 4.88 -21.24
C ALA A 129 -7.33 6.08 -20.67
N ARG A 130 -7.05 7.27 -21.21
CA ARG A 130 -7.84 8.49 -20.90
C ARG A 130 -8.98 8.74 -21.88
N LYS A 131 -8.81 8.34 -23.14
CA LYS A 131 -9.77 8.48 -24.25
C LYS A 131 -9.60 7.30 -25.21
N ASN A 132 -10.61 7.00 -26.02
CA ASN A 132 -10.58 5.94 -27.04
C ASN A 132 -10.26 4.54 -26.48
N PHE A 133 -11.20 3.99 -25.70
CA PHE A 133 -11.06 2.67 -25.09
C PHE A 133 -11.17 1.54 -26.12
N ASP A 134 -10.02 0.96 -26.49
CA ASP A 134 -9.92 -0.29 -27.24
C ASP A 134 -9.62 -1.45 -26.28
N PHE A 135 -10.64 -2.27 -25.98
CA PHE A 135 -10.54 -3.38 -25.05
C PHE A 135 -9.88 -4.64 -25.65
N ARG A 136 -9.65 -4.69 -26.97
CA ARG A 136 -9.12 -5.90 -27.64
C ARG A 136 -7.78 -6.36 -27.08
N PRO A 137 -6.78 -5.47 -26.82
CA PRO A 137 -5.51 -5.90 -26.23
C PRO A 137 -5.66 -6.46 -24.82
N ALA A 138 -6.50 -5.83 -23.99
CA ALA A 138 -6.75 -6.29 -22.62
C ALA A 138 -7.47 -7.65 -22.61
N ALA A 139 -8.49 -7.83 -23.44
CA ALA A 139 -9.20 -9.10 -23.59
C ALA A 139 -8.28 -10.21 -24.12
N ALA A 140 -7.41 -9.92 -25.09
CA ALA A 140 -6.42 -10.89 -25.58
C ALA A 140 -5.41 -11.29 -24.50
N PHE A 141 -4.95 -10.34 -23.68
CA PHE A 141 -4.09 -10.63 -22.54
C PHE A 141 -4.82 -11.47 -21.48
N ALA A 142 -6.09 -11.17 -21.19
CA ALA A 142 -6.91 -11.92 -20.26
C ALA A 142 -7.03 -13.40 -20.66
N VAL A 143 -7.23 -13.70 -21.94
CA VAL A 143 -7.26 -15.09 -22.44
C VAL A 143 -5.93 -15.81 -22.18
N ARG A 144 -4.80 -15.13 -22.42
CA ARG A 144 -3.47 -15.71 -22.19
C ARG A 144 -3.24 -15.96 -20.70
N LEU A 145 -3.59 -15.01 -19.84
CA LEU A 145 -3.46 -15.14 -18.40
C LEU A 145 -4.39 -16.24 -17.86
N ALA A 146 -5.66 -16.24 -18.25
CA ALA A 146 -6.64 -17.25 -17.84
C ALA A 146 -6.19 -18.67 -18.18
N ARG A 147 -5.64 -18.91 -19.39
CA ARG A 147 -5.06 -20.22 -19.76
C ARG A 147 -3.91 -20.63 -18.85
N ASN A 148 -3.07 -19.69 -18.43
CA ASN A 148 -1.95 -19.97 -17.54
C ASN A 148 -2.45 -20.31 -16.13
N LEU A 149 -3.36 -19.50 -15.59
CA LEU A 149 -3.93 -19.70 -14.26
C LEU A 149 -4.77 -20.98 -14.16
N LEU A 150 -5.51 -21.35 -15.20
CA LEU A 150 -6.26 -22.62 -15.22
C LEU A 150 -5.36 -23.86 -15.24
N ARG A 151 -4.11 -23.73 -15.69
CA ARG A 151 -3.13 -24.85 -15.71
C ARG A 151 -2.29 -24.91 -14.45
N HIS A 152 -1.85 -23.77 -13.94
CA HIS A 152 -0.84 -23.70 -12.88
C HIS A 152 -1.42 -23.22 -11.53
N GLY A 153 -2.63 -22.68 -11.53
CA GLY A 153 -3.25 -22.08 -10.36
C GLY A 153 -2.59 -20.77 -9.94
N LEU A 154 -2.98 -20.31 -8.75
CA LEU A 154 -2.34 -19.24 -8.00
C LEU A 154 -1.95 -19.76 -6.62
N PRO A 155 -0.95 -19.16 -5.95
CA PRO A 155 -0.74 -19.39 -4.53
C PRO A 155 -2.03 -19.12 -3.73
N LYS A 156 -2.18 -19.77 -2.58
CA LYS A 156 -3.34 -19.55 -1.70
C LYS A 156 -3.46 -18.07 -1.34
N ASN A 157 -4.69 -17.59 -1.17
CA ASN A 157 -5.00 -16.20 -0.77
C ASN A 157 -4.35 -15.13 -1.67
N THR A 158 -4.22 -15.42 -2.96
CA THR A 158 -3.60 -14.52 -3.94
C THR A 158 -4.54 -14.26 -5.11
N PHE A 159 -4.65 -12.99 -5.52
CA PHE A 159 -5.24 -12.58 -6.80
C PHE A 159 -4.24 -11.72 -7.58
N LEU A 160 -4.49 -11.53 -8.87
CA LEU A 160 -3.71 -10.63 -9.70
C LEU A 160 -4.50 -9.37 -10.06
N ASN A 161 -3.89 -8.20 -9.88
CA ASN A 161 -4.39 -6.94 -10.43
C ASN A 161 -3.60 -6.58 -11.69
N VAL A 162 -4.27 -6.50 -12.83
CA VAL A 162 -3.65 -6.35 -14.15
C VAL A 162 -4.05 -5.01 -14.75
N ASN A 163 -3.06 -4.18 -15.06
CA ASN A 163 -3.27 -2.93 -15.80
C ASN A 163 -2.63 -3.03 -17.18
N VAL A 164 -3.44 -2.92 -18.23
CA VAL A 164 -3.01 -3.06 -19.63
C VAL A 164 -2.94 -1.67 -20.26
N PRO A 165 -1.77 -1.22 -20.77
CA PRO A 165 -1.65 0.06 -21.45
C PRO A 165 -2.41 0.07 -22.77
N ALA A 166 -3.02 1.21 -23.12
CA ALA A 166 -3.59 1.42 -24.44
C ALA A 166 -2.50 1.47 -25.54
N GLY A 167 -2.83 0.97 -26.73
CA GLY A 167 -1.96 1.00 -27.91
C GLY A 167 -1.56 -0.37 -28.47
N LYS A 168 -0.72 -0.38 -29.52
CA LYS A 168 -0.21 -1.61 -30.14
C LYS A 168 0.83 -2.24 -29.19
N GLY A 169 0.39 -3.30 -28.51
CA GLY A 169 1.05 -3.85 -27.31
C GLY A 169 2.52 -4.23 -27.47
N ARG A 170 3.33 -3.85 -26.48
CA ARG A 170 4.59 -4.54 -26.19
C ARG A 170 4.28 -5.96 -25.72
N ARG A 171 5.04 -6.94 -26.19
CA ARG A 171 4.84 -8.38 -25.87
C ARG A 171 5.23 -8.77 -24.45
N SER A 172 5.91 -7.89 -23.72
CA SER A 172 6.42 -8.13 -22.37
C SER A 172 5.39 -7.74 -21.30
N TYR A 173 5.22 -8.58 -20.29
CA TYR A 173 4.57 -8.25 -19.03
C TYR A 173 5.61 -8.20 -17.91
N ARG A 174 5.34 -7.47 -16.83
CA ARG A 174 6.20 -7.38 -15.66
C ARG A 174 5.35 -7.62 -14.42
N ILE A 175 5.84 -8.44 -13.50
CA ILE A 175 5.24 -8.57 -12.17
C ILE A 175 5.66 -7.34 -11.37
N THR A 176 4.67 -6.65 -10.79
CA THR A 176 4.87 -5.43 -10.01
C THR A 176 4.27 -5.60 -8.62
N ARG A 177 4.54 -4.63 -7.75
CA ARG A 177 3.88 -4.48 -6.44
C ARG A 177 3.00 -3.24 -6.44
N MET A 178 2.07 -3.18 -5.51
CA MET A 178 1.16 -2.04 -5.33
C MET A 178 1.95 -0.76 -5.10
N GLY A 179 1.65 0.29 -5.88
CA GLY A 179 2.22 1.62 -5.74
C GLY A 179 1.52 2.46 -4.67
N LYS A 180 1.97 3.70 -4.44
CA LYS A 180 1.25 4.69 -3.62
C LYS A 180 0.79 5.83 -4.52
N ARG A 181 -0.49 6.21 -4.46
CA ARG A 181 -1.04 7.30 -5.30
C ARG A 181 -1.10 8.57 -4.45
N ILE A 182 -0.53 9.67 -4.95
CA ILE A 182 -0.58 10.96 -4.24
C ILE A 182 -1.74 11.75 -4.84
N TYR A 183 -2.82 11.90 -4.08
CA TYR A 183 -3.87 12.86 -4.38
C TYR A 183 -3.41 14.20 -3.81
N GLY A 184 -3.16 15.19 -4.66
CA GLY A 184 -2.99 16.59 -4.23
C GLY A 184 -4.31 17.17 -3.72
N ASP A 185 -4.44 18.50 -3.68
CA ASP A 185 -5.72 19.18 -3.35
C ASP A 185 -6.83 18.83 -4.35
N SER A 186 -7.46 17.68 -4.15
CA SER A 186 -8.45 17.09 -5.04
C SER A 186 -9.87 17.53 -4.72
N VAL A 187 -10.08 18.41 -3.74
CA VAL A 187 -11.39 18.92 -3.35
C VAL A 187 -11.46 20.41 -3.72
N ARG A 188 -12.27 20.74 -4.74
CA ARG A 188 -12.52 22.13 -5.12
C ARG A 188 -13.84 22.60 -4.53
N GLU A 189 -13.79 23.70 -3.78
CA GLU A 189 -15.00 24.42 -3.37
C GLU A 189 -15.54 25.22 -4.56
N MET A 190 -16.83 25.08 -4.83
CA MET A 190 -17.57 25.82 -5.85
C MET A 190 -18.84 26.41 -5.25
N ARG A 191 -19.50 27.30 -6.00
CA ARG A 191 -20.80 27.89 -5.64
C ARG A 191 -21.80 27.64 -6.75
N ASP A 192 -23.02 27.29 -6.38
CA ASP A 192 -24.12 27.17 -7.31
C ASP A 192 -24.66 28.56 -7.71
N PRO A 193 -25.56 28.66 -8.71
CA PRO A 193 -26.16 29.93 -9.13
C PRO A 193 -26.92 30.68 -8.03
N TRP A 194 -27.25 30.01 -6.92
CA TRP A 194 -27.95 30.58 -5.75
C TRP A 194 -26.99 30.90 -4.60
N GLY A 195 -25.67 30.82 -4.83
CA GLY A 195 -24.63 31.17 -3.86
C GLY A 195 -24.32 30.09 -2.82
N LYS A 196 -24.93 28.90 -2.90
CA LYS A 196 -24.68 27.79 -1.97
C LYS A 196 -23.39 27.07 -2.36
N LYS A 197 -22.56 26.80 -1.35
CA LYS A 197 -21.31 26.06 -1.54
C LYS A 197 -21.58 24.59 -1.87
N TYR A 198 -20.84 24.05 -2.83
CA TYR A 198 -20.72 22.61 -3.07
C TYR A 198 -19.25 22.26 -3.33
N TYR A 199 -18.89 21.00 -3.11
CA TYR A 199 -17.51 20.54 -3.23
C TYR A 199 -17.43 19.48 -4.32
N LEU A 200 -16.52 19.65 -5.27
CA LEU A 200 -16.21 18.64 -6.27
C LEU A 200 -14.94 17.91 -5.87
N ILE A 201 -15.04 16.58 -5.80
CA ILE A 201 -13.90 15.70 -5.60
C ILE A 201 -13.40 15.27 -6.99
N GLY A 202 -12.19 15.71 -7.36
CA GLY A 202 -11.53 15.40 -8.63
C GLY A 202 -10.88 16.61 -9.29
N GLY A 203 -9.99 16.36 -10.27
CA GLY A 203 -9.51 17.39 -11.20
C GLY A 203 -8.01 17.67 -11.23
N ASN A 204 -7.18 16.99 -10.44
CA ASN A 204 -5.72 17.09 -10.56
C ASN A 204 -5.16 15.79 -11.16
N ASP A 205 -4.13 15.90 -12.02
CA ASP A 205 -3.39 14.74 -12.52
C ASP A 205 -2.71 14.05 -11.33
N PRO A 206 -3.08 12.81 -10.99
CA PRO A 206 -2.49 12.12 -9.86
C PRO A 206 -1.06 11.69 -10.18
N GLY A 207 -0.14 11.99 -9.26
CA GLY A 207 1.23 11.53 -9.30
C GLY A 207 1.35 10.07 -8.83
N TYR A 208 2.36 9.37 -9.36
CA TYR A 208 2.72 8.01 -8.94
C TYR A 208 4.01 8.06 -8.13
N ALA A 209 4.00 7.59 -6.89
CA ALA A 209 5.24 7.31 -6.17
C ALA A 209 5.69 5.87 -6.51
N ASP A 210 6.75 5.74 -7.32
CA ASP A 210 7.35 4.45 -7.64
C ASP A 210 7.93 3.81 -6.36
N THR A 211 7.79 2.50 -6.21
CA THR A 211 7.92 1.85 -4.91
C THR A 211 9.32 1.37 -4.58
N GLU A 212 10.41 1.64 -5.32
CA GLU A 212 11.79 1.30 -4.87
C GLU A 212 12.28 2.04 -3.60
N ASP A 213 11.35 2.78 -3.02
CA ASP A 213 11.48 4.18 -2.66
C ASP A 213 10.40 4.43 -1.57
N SER A 214 10.24 3.46 -0.66
CA SER A 214 9.30 3.52 0.46
C SER A 214 9.95 4.08 1.72
N ASP A 215 9.12 4.65 2.59
CA ASP A 215 9.45 4.99 3.97
C ASP A 215 10.07 3.81 4.74
N PHE A 216 9.52 2.59 4.61
CA PHE A 216 10.10 1.40 5.25
C PHE A 216 11.55 1.13 4.85
N ARG A 217 11.91 1.36 3.58
CA ARG A 217 13.31 1.21 3.13
C ARG A 217 14.19 2.34 3.62
N ALA A 218 13.67 3.57 3.67
CA ALA A 218 14.37 4.70 4.26
C ALA A 218 14.61 4.47 5.77
N ILE A 219 13.64 3.92 6.48
CA ILE A 219 13.76 3.50 7.89
C ILE A 219 14.85 2.43 8.01
N ALA A 220 14.79 1.36 7.22
CA ALA A 220 15.77 0.29 7.30
C ALA A 220 17.22 0.76 7.00
N ARG A 221 17.41 1.55 5.93
CA ARG A 221 18.72 2.10 5.57
C ARG A 221 19.21 3.11 6.61
N GLY A 222 18.33 4.01 7.05
CA GLY A 222 18.60 4.95 8.12
C GLY A 222 19.03 4.24 9.40
N SER A 223 18.32 3.19 9.80
CA SER A 223 18.66 2.38 10.97
C SER A 223 20.03 1.70 10.87
N ILE A 224 20.35 1.11 9.71
CA ILE A 224 21.65 0.48 9.49
C ILE A 224 22.76 1.52 9.53
N LEU A 225 22.60 2.61 8.77
CA LEU A 225 23.59 3.68 8.66
C LEU A 225 23.80 4.39 9.99
N GLY A 226 22.72 4.69 10.71
CA GLY A 226 22.75 5.32 12.02
C GLY A 226 23.43 4.45 13.07
N PHE A 227 23.13 3.15 13.12
CA PHE A 227 23.80 2.22 14.04
C PHE A 227 25.33 2.23 13.85
N PHE A 228 25.81 2.01 12.62
CA PHE A 228 27.25 1.95 12.36
C PHE A 228 27.95 3.29 12.59
N LEU A 229 27.32 4.41 12.23
CA LEU A 229 27.86 5.73 12.54
C LEU A 229 27.83 6.03 14.04
N GLY A 230 26.85 5.51 14.78
CA GLY A 230 26.77 5.65 16.24
C GLY A 230 27.86 4.88 16.99
N VAL A 231 28.36 3.78 16.44
CA VAL A 231 29.49 3.01 16.97
C VAL A 231 30.82 3.78 16.80
N ILE A 232 30.90 4.75 15.89
CA ILE A 232 32.13 5.51 15.65
C ILE A 232 32.30 6.60 16.73
N PRO A 233 33.41 6.60 17.50
CA PRO A 233 33.71 7.66 18.45
C PRO A 233 33.91 9.01 17.75
N GLY A 234 33.49 10.11 18.40
CA GLY A 234 33.71 11.46 17.86
C GLY A 234 32.52 12.05 17.10
N GLY A 235 31.29 11.70 17.49
CA GLY A 235 30.09 12.39 17.02
C GLY A 235 29.40 11.79 15.78
N GLY A 236 29.76 10.57 15.38
CA GLY A 236 29.14 9.89 14.23
C GLY A 236 27.62 9.74 14.34
N ALA A 237 27.07 9.61 15.55
CA ALA A 237 25.62 9.58 15.79
C ALA A 237 24.90 10.87 15.32
N LEU A 238 25.50 12.05 15.50
CA LEU A 238 24.91 13.33 15.05
C LEU A 238 24.96 13.46 13.53
N LEU A 239 26.02 12.94 12.90
CA LEU A 239 26.15 12.91 11.45
C LEU A 239 25.21 11.89 10.80
N GLY A 240 24.74 10.89 11.54
CA GLY A 240 23.83 9.84 11.06
C GLY A 240 22.57 10.38 10.39
N SER A 241 21.91 11.35 11.01
CA SER A 241 20.68 11.95 10.46
C SER A 241 20.94 12.71 9.15
N PHE A 242 22.01 13.49 9.09
CA PHE A 242 22.40 14.25 7.90
C PHE A 242 22.85 13.34 6.76
N MET A 243 23.63 12.32 7.07
CA MET A 243 24.09 11.33 6.10
C MET A 243 22.93 10.50 5.56
N SER A 244 21.99 10.09 6.43
CA SER A 244 20.76 9.40 6.03
C SER A 244 19.93 10.28 5.07
N TYR A 245 19.76 11.56 5.39
CA TYR A 245 19.07 12.51 4.50
C TYR A 245 19.78 12.63 3.15
N ALA A 246 21.10 12.80 3.14
CA ALA A 246 21.90 12.94 1.92
C ALA A 246 21.85 11.68 1.05
N VAL A 247 21.94 10.50 1.68
CA VAL A 247 21.82 9.20 1.00
C VAL A 247 20.43 9.05 0.40
N GLU A 248 19.37 9.28 1.17
CA GLU A 248 17.97 9.19 0.67
C GLU A 248 17.71 10.17 -0.48
N LYS A 249 18.23 11.39 -0.39
CA LYS A 249 18.12 12.38 -1.46
C LYS A 249 18.88 11.95 -2.72
N ARG A 250 20.07 11.36 -2.57
CA ARG A 250 20.94 10.95 -3.69
C ARG A 250 20.39 9.74 -4.44
N ILE A 251 19.81 8.78 -3.72
CA ILE A 251 19.25 7.56 -4.33
C ILE A 251 17.81 7.76 -4.83
N SER A 252 17.13 8.79 -4.33
CA SER A 252 15.77 9.11 -4.78
C SER A 252 15.76 9.47 -6.25
N ARG A 253 14.74 8.97 -6.95
CA ARG A 253 14.44 9.36 -8.34
C ARG A 253 13.86 10.78 -8.43
N GLU A 254 13.38 11.32 -7.30
CA GLU A 254 12.75 12.64 -7.19
C GLU A 254 13.46 13.50 -6.12
N PRO A 255 14.74 13.84 -6.29
CA PRO A 255 15.52 14.55 -5.27
C PRO A 255 15.01 15.97 -4.97
N HIS A 256 14.27 16.57 -5.90
CA HIS A 256 13.69 17.91 -5.76
C HIS A 256 12.53 17.98 -4.74
N THR A 257 11.93 16.84 -4.39
CA THR A 257 10.82 16.77 -3.42
C THR A 257 11.30 16.80 -1.94
N PHE A 258 12.60 16.63 -1.71
CA PHE A 258 13.20 16.70 -0.38
C PHE A 258 13.15 18.15 0.15
N GLY A 259 12.65 18.33 1.37
CA GLY A 259 12.38 19.66 1.95
C GLY A 259 10.98 20.21 1.63
N GLN A 260 10.20 19.54 0.77
CA GLN A 260 8.83 19.91 0.41
C GLN A 260 7.78 18.92 0.94
N GLY A 261 8.13 18.12 1.96
CA GLY A 261 7.22 17.12 2.56
C GLY A 261 7.46 15.68 2.10
N ASN A 262 8.57 15.37 1.43
CA ASN A 262 8.93 13.96 1.16
C ASN A 262 9.22 13.21 2.47
N ILE A 263 8.42 12.17 2.75
CA ILE A 263 8.50 11.37 3.98
C ILE A 263 9.88 10.73 4.21
N ARG A 264 10.64 10.41 3.16
CA ARG A 264 11.99 9.82 3.32
C ARG A 264 12.99 10.79 3.90
N GLY A 265 12.81 12.09 3.62
CA GLY A 265 13.59 13.16 4.21
C GLY A 265 13.34 13.34 5.72
N VAL A 266 12.37 12.61 6.29
CA VAL A 266 12.08 12.58 7.73
C VAL A 266 12.33 11.17 8.29
N ALA A 267 11.69 10.15 7.72
CA ALA A 267 11.72 8.79 8.23
C ALA A 267 13.13 8.17 8.27
N GLY A 268 13.95 8.42 7.24
CA GLY A 268 15.34 7.94 7.22
C GLY A 268 16.22 8.62 8.27
N PRO A 269 16.27 9.97 8.32
CA PRO A 269 17.01 10.70 9.34
C PRO A 269 16.59 10.38 10.77
N GLU A 270 15.28 10.32 11.07
CA GLU A 270 14.79 9.99 12.40
C GLU A 270 15.16 8.56 12.82
N SER A 271 15.14 7.61 11.89
CA SER A 271 15.58 6.24 12.14
C SER A 271 17.09 6.14 12.39
N ALA A 272 17.88 6.94 11.66
CA ALA A 272 19.33 7.03 11.86
C ALA A 272 19.69 7.66 13.22
N ASN A 273 18.96 8.69 13.64
CA ASN A 273 19.11 9.30 14.96
C ASN A 273 18.86 8.27 16.08
N ASN A 274 17.73 7.55 15.98
CA ASN A 274 17.34 6.59 17.01
C ASN A 274 18.29 5.38 17.10
N SER A 275 18.66 4.81 15.95
CA SER A 275 19.62 3.70 15.89
C SER A 275 21.04 4.11 16.29
N GLY A 276 21.47 5.34 15.97
CA GLY A 276 22.76 5.88 16.37
C GLY A 276 22.89 6.06 17.88
N ALA A 277 21.81 6.47 18.55
CA ALA A 277 21.76 6.52 20.01
C ALA A 277 21.96 5.13 20.63
N GLY A 278 21.32 4.09 20.06
CA GLY A 278 21.53 2.71 20.49
C GLY A 278 22.95 2.19 20.20
N GLY A 279 23.50 2.49 19.01
CA GLY A 279 24.85 2.08 18.61
C GLY A 279 25.95 2.65 19.50
N ALA A 280 25.78 3.88 20.01
CA ALA A 280 26.76 4.54 20.88
C ALA A 280 26.98 3.84 22.24
N PHE A 281 26.06 2.96 22.66
CA PHE A 281 26.26 2.13 23.84
C PHE A 281 27.29 1.03 23.64
N VAL A 282 27.49 0.55 22.40
CA VAL A 282 28.38 -0.60 22.15
C VAL A 282 29.81 -0.28 22.57
N PRO A 283 30.46 0.81 22.13
CA PRO A 283 31.82 1.12 22.56
C PRO A 283 31.90 1.53 24.03
N LEU A 284 30.84 2.16 24.57
CA LEU A 284 30.80 2.50 25.99
C LEU A 284 30.83 1.25 26.87
N LEU A 285 29.92 0.30 26.64
CA LEU A 285 29.75 -0.88 27.49
C LEU A 285 30.84 -1.92 27.25
N THR A 286 31.42 -2.00 26.05
CA THR A 286 32.42 -3.02 25.70
C THR A 286 33.87 -2.53 25.79
N LEU A 287 34.12 -1.25 25.49
CA LEU A 287 35.48 -0.68 25.45
C LEU A 287 35.71 0.42 26.50
N GLY A 288 34.66 0.91 27.17
CA GLY A 288 34.76 2.04 28.08
C GLY A 288 34.95 3.38 27.36
N ILE A 289 34.59 3.45 26.07
CA ILE A 289 34.82 4.65 25.24
C ILE A 289 33.50 5.37 24.98
N PRO A 290 33.30 6.58 25.55
CA PRO A 290 32.09 7.35 25.29
C PRO A 290 32.14 7.98 23.89
N CYS A 291 31.17 7.65 23.04
CA CYS A 291 31.15 8.12 21.65
C CYS A 291 30.55 9.53 21.46
N ASN A 292 29.87 10.05 22.48
CA ASN A 292 29.28 11.39 22.50
C ASN A 292 29.13 11.88 23.96
N VAL A 293 28.72 13.15 24.12
CA VAL A 293 28.58 13.80 25.43
C VAL A 293 27.59 13.08 26.35
N ILE A 294 26.50 12.54 25.79
CA ILE A 294 25.48 11.81 26.56
C ILE A 294 26.07 10.51 27.13
N MET A 295 26.83 9.78 26.32
CA MET A 295 27.52 8.56 26.76
C MET A 295 28.64 8.86 27.78
N ALA A 296 29.30 10.01 27.68
CA ALA A 296 30.31 10.43 28.67
C ALA A 296 29.68 10.72 30.03
N ILE A 297 28.51 11.38 30.06
CA ILE A 297 27.75 11.60 31.29
C ILE A 297 27.30 10.26 31.88
N LEU A 298 26.83 9.33 31.03
CA LEU A 298 26.44 7.99 31.48
C LEU A 298 27.62 7.20 32.05
N MET A 299 28.79 7.27 31.40
CA MET A 299 30.03 6.68 31.90
C MET A 299 30.36 7.22 33.29
N GLY A 300 30.32 8.53 33.48
CA GLY A 300 30.55 9.16 34.78
C GLY A 300 29.56 8.67 35.85
N GLY A 301 28.27 8.55 35.50
CA GLY A 301 27.25 8.00 36.39
C GLY A 301 27.54 6.56 36.81
N LEU A 302 27.92 5.69 35.87
CA LEU A 302 28.30 4.31 36.17
C LEU A 302 29.52 4.25 37.10
N MET A 303 30.54 5.06 36.82
CA MET A 303 31.76 5.14 37.64
C MET A 303 31.49 5.64 39.07
N ILE A 304 30.58 6.62 39.25
CA ILE A 304 30.16 7.09 40.58
C ILE A 304 29.53 5.95 41.39
N HIS A 305 28.81 5.04 40.72
CA HIS A 305 28.23 3.85 41.34
C HIS A 305 29.19 2.65 41.41
N GLY A 306 30.48 2.86 41.15
CA GLY A 306 31.52 1.83 41.22
C GLY A 306 31.47 0.80 40.08
N VAL A 307 30.75 1.11 38.99
CA VAL A 307 30.66 0.26 37.80
C VAL A 307 31.56 0.86 36.72
N GLU A 308 32.66 0.17 36.40
CA GLU A 308 33.58 0.60 35.34
C GLU A 308 33.15 0.00 33.98
N PRO A 309 32.72 0.82 33.00
CA PRO A 309 32.35 0.32 31.68
C PRO A 309 33.59 -0.16 30.92
N GLY A 310 33.48 -1.26 30.17
CA GLY A 310 34.60 -1.84 29.43
C GLY A 310 34.55 -3.36 29.33
N PRO A 311 35.65 -4.01 28.92
CA PRO A 311 35.65 -5.45 28.63
C PRO A 311 35.25 -6.34 29.82
N ARG A 312 35.46 -5.86 31.05
CA ARG A 312 35.13 -6.58 32.28
C ARG A 312 33.69 -6.36 32.78
N LEU A 313 32.91 -5.49 32.12
CA LEU A 313 31.55 -5.17 32.56
C LEU A 313 30.63 -6.39 32.58
N ILE A 314 30.73 -7.28 31.57
CA ILE A 314 29.88 -8.47 31.48
C ILE A 314 30.23 -9.51 32.56
N PRO A 315 31.52 -9.87 32.77
CA PRO A 315 31.90 -10.74 33.88
C PRO A 315 31.62 -10.17 35.28
N ASP A 316 31.96 -8.89 35.50
CA ASP A 316 31.96 -8.29 36.85
C ASP A 316 30.56 -7.78 37.24
N HIS A 317 29.77 -7.28 36.27
CA HIS A 317 28.46 -6.68 36.49
C HIS A 317 27.41 -7.12 35.44
N PRO A 318 27.13 -8.44 35.30
CA PRO A 318 26.22 -8.96 34.27
C PRO A 318 24.80 -8.39 34.41
N GLN A 319 24.33 -8.16 35.64
CA GLN A 319 23.01 -7.59 35.88
C GLN A 319 22.90 -6.14 35.37
N VAL A 320 23.98 -5.36 35.45
CA VAL A 320 23.98 -3.99 34.92
C VAL A 320 23.96 -4.02 33.40
N PHE A 321 24.79 -4.87 32.78
CA PHE A 321 24.82 -4.99 31.32
C PHE A 321 23.46 -5.43 30.74
N PHE A 322 22.91 -6.55 31.22
CA PHE A 322 21.61 -7.05 30.74
C PHE A 322 20.45 -6.17 31.22
N GLY A 323 20.57 -5.48 32.35
CA GLY A 323 19.62 -4.49 32.82
C GLY A 323 19.52 -3.30 31.86
N VAL A 324 20.67 -2.78 31.39
CA VAL A 324 20.70 -1.71 30.38
C VAL A 324 20.07 -2.20 29.08
N VAL A 325 20.45 -3.37 28.56
CA VAL A 325 19.85 -3.95 27.34
C VAL A 325 18.33 -4.15 27.49
N GLY A 326 17.89 -4.73 28.61
CA GLY A 326 16.47 -4.96 28.91
C GLY A 326 15.67 -3.66 29.01
N SER A 327 16.24 -2.64 29.65
CA SER A 327 15.64 -1.31 29.77
C SER A 327 15.45 -0.62 28.41
N MET A 328 16.34 -0.85 27.44
CA MET A 328 16.20 -0.33 26.08
C MET A 328 14.98 -0.94 25.37
N TYR A 329 14.78 -2.26 25.48
CA TYR A 329 13.59 -2.90 24.93
C TYR A 329 12.30 -2.42 25.60
N LEU A 330 12.28 -2.37 26.94
CA LEU A 330 11.14 -1.89 27.69
C LEU A 330 10.81 -0.43 27.36
N GLY A 331 11.84 0.43 27.33
CA GLY A 331 11.71 1.84 26.99
C GLY A 331 11.15 2.05 25.59
N ASN A 332 11.60 1.28 24.60
CA ASN A 332 11.06 1.35 23.23
C ASN A 332 9.58 0.93 23.17
N ILE A 333 9.18 -0.11 23.92
CA ILE A 333 7.78 -0.53 24.01
C ILE A 333 6.94 0.58 24.67
N MET A 334 7.42 1.17 25.77
CA MET A 334 6.74 2.27 26.44
C MET A 334 6.60 3.49 25.52
N LEU A 335 7.66 3.86 24.79
CA LEU A 335 7.62 4.96 23.82
C LEU A 335 6.57 4.70 22.74
N LEU A 336 6.42 3.46 22.27
CA LEU A 336 5.41 3.11 21.29
C LEU A 336 4.00 3.26 21.87
N ILE A 337 3.76 2.76 23.09
CA ILE A 337 2.47 2.85 23.79
C ILE A 337 2.09 4.32 24.08
N ILE A 338 3.07 5.16 24.42
CA ILE A 338 2.84 6.56 24.76
C ILE A 338 2.70 7.42 23.50
N ASN A 339 3.58 7.27 22.52
CA ASN A 339 3.63 8.17 21.37
C ASN A 339 2.54 7.92 20.33
N LEU A 340 2.09 6.67 20.13
CA LEU A 340 1.03 6.37 19.15
C LEU A 340 -0.31 7.04 19.49
N PRO A 341 -0.86 6.91 20.71
CA PRO A 341 -2.10 7.60 21.09
C PRO A 341 -1.94 9.12 21.12
N LEU A 342 -0.77 9.62 21.52
CA LEU A 342 -0.51 11.04 21.69
C LEU A 342 -0.09 11.76 20.41
N ILE A 343 0.10 11.06 19.29
CA ILE A 343 0.55 11.65 18.02
C ILE A 343 -0.32 12.83 17.58
N GLY A 344 -1.64 12.76 17.79
CA GLY A 344 -2.57 13.83 17.47
C GLY A 344 -2.39 15.09 18.32
N ILE A 345 -1.85 14.97 19.54
CA ILE A 345 -1.49 16.08 20.42
C ILE A 345 -0.17 16.68 19.95
N TRP A 346 0.85 15.84 19.70
CA TRP A 346 2.16 16.28 19.20
C TRP A 346 2.05 17.05 17.88
N VAL A 347 1.22 16.57 16.94
CA VAL A 347 0.98 17.25 15.66
C VAL A 347 0.27 18.60 15.85
N ARG A 348 -0.58 18.76 16.88
CA ARG A 348 -1.21 20.06 17.17
C ARG A 348 -0.22 21.10 17.68
N LEU A 349 0.85 20.69 18.38
CA LEU A 349 1.89 21.62 18.83
C LEU A 349 2.61 22.29 17.66
N LEU A 350 2.74 21.60 16.52
CA LEU A 350 3.30 22.18 15.29
C LEU A 350 2.42 23.29 14.68
N LYS A 351 1.17 23.42 15.12
CA LYS A 351 0.26 24.50 14.70
C LYS A 351 0.38 25.75 15.59
N LEU A 352 1.11 25.68 16.70
CA LEU A 352 1.37 26.83 17.55
C LEU A 352 2.24 27.83 16.77
N ARG A 353 1.91 29.12 16.90
CA ARG A 353 2.69 30.19 16.26
C ARG A 353 4.13 30.14 16.77
N TYR A 354 5.07 30.29 15.85
CA TYR A 354 6.51 30.25 16.16
C TYR A 354 6.92 31.21 17.29
N SER A 355 6.27 32.38 17.36
CA SER A 355 6.45 33.40 18.40
C SER A 355 6.05 32.96 19.82
N LEU A 356 5.32 31.86 19.97
CA LEU A 356 4.98 31.27 21.28
C LEU A 356 5.95 30.17 21.70
N LEU A 357 6.67 29.57 20.74
CA LEU A 357 7.61 28.46 20.98
C LEU A 357 9.04 28.97 21.20
N PHE A 358 9.39 30.13 20.64
CA PHE A 358 10.66 30.82 20.86
C PHE A 358 10.35 32.29 21.21
N PRO A 359 10.43 32.69 22.49
CA PRO A 359 10.34 34.10 22.88
C PRO A 359 11.56 34.92 22.46
#